data_AF-A0A1H4Z8P7-F1
#
_entry.id   AF-A0A1H4Z8P7-F1
#
_cell.length_a   1.000
_cell.length_b   1.000
_cell.length_c   1.000
_cell.angle_alpha   90.00
_cell.angle_beta   90.00
_cell.angle_gamma   90.00
#
_symmetry.space_group_name_H-M   'P 1'
#
loop_
_entity.id
_entity.type
_entity.pdbx_description
1 polymer ?
#
loop_
_entity_poly.entity_id
_entity_poly.type
_entity_poly.pdbx_seq_one_letter_code
_entity_poly.pdbx_strand_id
1 'polypeptide(L)' 'MPLSKHDPYTVREAAQIIALGIRIEKRRAYGKPTAALERQADRIREKAQAREDARGRK' A
#
# COMPACT_ATOMS: atom_id res chain seq x y z
N MET A 1 7.79 5.04 11.56
CA MET A 1 8.73 5.96 10.87
C MET A 1 8.25 6.22 9.46
N PRO A 2 8.27 7.48 8.99
CA PRO A 2 8.06 7.79 7.57
C PRO A 2 9.17 7.15 6.73
N LEU A 3 8.83 6.63 5.54
CA LEU A 3 9.78 6.02 4.62
C LEU A 3 10.78 7.05 4.08
N SER A 4 10.31 8.30 3.89
CA SER A 4 11.08 9.46 3.48
C SER A 4 10.45 10.75 4.03
N LYS A 5 11.20 11.85 4.03
CA LYS A 5 10.74 13.19 4.47
C LYS A 5 9.52 13.69 3.69
N HIS A 6 9.38 13.22 2.45
CA HIS A 6 8.29 13.56 1.53
C HIS A 6 7.38 12.36 1.20
N ASP A 7 7.61 11.18 1.76
CA ASP A 7 6.77 10.02 1.46
C ASP A 7 5.47 10.06 2.26
N PRO A 8 4.31 9.83 1.61
CA PRO A 8 3.05 9.63 2.32
C PRO A 8 3.02 8.27 3.04
N TYR A 9 3.93 7.36 2.69
CA TYR A 9 4.05 6.04 3.29
C TYR A 9 4.94 6.02 4.54
N THR A 10 4.49 5.28 5.55
CA THR A 10 5.39 4.80 6.60
C THR A 10 6.19 3.59 6.11
N VAL A 11 7.35 3.34 6.71
CA VAL A 11 8.18 2.13 6.45
C VAL A 11 7.34 0.85 6.51
N ARG A 12 6.40 0.78 7.46
CA ARG A 12 5.51 -0.37 7.65
C ARG A 12 4.52 -0.53 6.50
N GLU A 13 4.01 0.57 5.95
CA GLU A 13 3.04 0.55 4.85
C GLU A 13 3.71 0.20 3.53
N ALA A 14 4.91 0.74 3.29
CA ALA A 14 5.73 0.37 2.15
C ALA A 14 6.05 -1.14 2.16
N ALA A 15 6.49 -1.66 3.32
CA ALA A 15 6.73 -3.10 3.49
C ALA A 15 5.46 -3.93 3.27
N GLN A 16 4.29 -3.47 3.72
CA GLN A 16 3.02 -4.15 3.48
C GLN A 16 2.62 -4.18 2.01
N ILE A 17 2.77 -3.06 1.28
CA ILE A 17 2.47 -3.01 -0.16
C ILE A 17 3.36 -3.99 -0.93
N ILE A 18 4.67 -4.00 -0.65
CA ILE A 18 5.61 -4.92 -1.28
C ILE A 18 5.22 -6.38 -0.99
N ALA A 19 4.92 -6.71 0.27
CA ALA A 19 4.50 -8.05 0.65
C ALA A 19 3.18 -8.47 -0.02
N LEU A 20 2.23 -7.55 -0.15
CA LEU A 20 0.97 -7.78 -0.87
C LEU A 20 1.21 -8.02 -2.36
N GLY A 21 2.08 -7.23 -3.00
CA GLY A 21 2.47 -7.41 -4.41
C GLY A 21 3.06 -8.80 -4.67
N ILE A 22 4.02 -9.23 -3.84
CA ILE A 22 4.62 -10.58 -3.93
C ILE A 22 3.53 -11.66 -3.76
N ARG A 23 2.58 -11.46 -2.83
CA ARG A 23 1.51 -12.42 -2.58
C ARG A 23 0.47 -12.46 -3.70
N ILE A 24 0.19 -11.33 -4.34
CA ILE A 24 -0.68 -11.22 -5.52
C ILE A 24 -0.06 -11.98 -6.68
N GLU A 25 1.21 -11.69 -7.02
CA GLU A 25 1.93 -12.39 -8.09
C GLU A 25 1.97 -13.90 -7.86
N LYS A 26 2.29 -14.32 -6.63
CA LYS A 26 2.25 -15.74 -6.26
C LYS A 26 0.86 -16.34 -6.47
N ARG A 27 -0.22 -15.67 -6.02
CA ARG A 27 -1.59 -16.16 -6.20
C ARG A 27 -2.04 -16.20 -7.66
N ARG A 28 -1.64 -15.20 -8.44
CA ARG A 28 -1.92 -15.10 -9.88
C ARG A 28 -1.29 -16.27 -10.63
N ALA A 29 -0.05 -16.63 -10.28
CA ALA A 29 0.62 -17.82 -10.82
C ALA A 29 -0.12 -19.13 -10.49
N TYR A 30 -0.79 -19.21 -9.34
CA TYR A 30 -1.63 -20.36 -8.96
C TYR A 30 -3.09 -20.25 -9.44
N GLY A 31 -3.45 -19.24 -10.24
CA GLY A 31 -4.85 -19.01 -10.69
C GLY A 31 -5.83 -18.67 -9.56
N LYS A 32 -5.35 -18.21 -8.40
CA LYS A 32 -6.17 -17.89 -7.23
C LYS A 32 -6.64 -16.43 -7.28
N PRO A 33 -7.85 -16.12 -6.75
CA PRO A 33 -8.35 -14.76 -6.71
C PRO A 33 -7.47 -13.84 -5.84
N THR A 34 -7.16 -12.67 -6.40
CA THR A 34 -6.31 -11.61 -5.83
C THR A 34 -7.09 -10.39 -5.35
N ALA A 35 -8.38 -10.27 -5.70
CA ALA A 35 -9.22 -9.10 -5.41
C ALA A 35 -9.20 -8.64 -3.93
N ALA A 36 -9.13 -9.58 -2.98
CA ALA A 36 -9.05 -9.23 -1.56
C ALA A 36 -7.71 -8.58 -1.18
N LEU A 37 -6.60 -8.99 -1.81
CA LEU A 37 -5.28 -8.43 -1.58
C LEU A 37 -5.13 -7.06 -2.28
N GLU A 38 -5.70 -6.92 -3.47
CA GLU A 38 -5.76 -5.65 -4.20
C GLU A 38 -6.53 -4.59 -3.39
N ARG A 39 -7.74 -4.91 -2.90
CA ARG A 39 -8.48 -4.03 -1.98
C ARG A 39 -7.72 -3.71 -0.69
N GLN A 40 -6.79 -4.57 -0.27
CA GLN A 40 -5.96 -4.30 0.90
C GLN A 40 -4.84 -3.30 0.57
N ALA A 41 -4.24 -3.41 -0.61
CA ALA A 41 -3.29 -2.44 -1.12
C ALA A 41 -3.94 -1.06 -1.34
N ASP A 42 -5.14 -1.03 -1.92
CA ASP A 42 -5.90 0.21 -2.14
C ASP A 42 -6.18 0.95 -0.84
N ARG A 43 -6.61 0.24 0.21
CA ARG A 43 -6.83 0.84 1.55
C ARG A 43 -5.57 1.46 2.14
N ILE A 44 -4.39 0.88 1.90
CA ILE A 44 -3.12 1.44 2.38
C ILE A 44 -2.80 2.70 1.57
N ARG A 45 -3.03 2.66 0.26
CA ARG A 45 -2.83 3.80 -0.64
C ARG A 45 -3.75 4.98 -0.29
N GLU A 46 -5.04 4.74 -0.09
CA GLU A 46 -6.00 5.77 0.34
C GLU A 46 -5.59 6.40 1.68
N LYS A 47 -5.17 5.60 2.66
CA LYS A 47 -4.66 6.12 3.94
C LYS A 47 -3.38 6.93 3.81
N ALA A 48 -2.51 6.59 2.86
CA ALA A 48 -1.31 7.35 2.56
C ALA A 48 -1.69 8.69 1.91
N GLN A 49 -2.55 8.65 0.89
CA GLN A 49 -3.04 9.83 0.18
C GLN A 49 -3.76 10.81 1.11
N ALA A 50 -4.66 10.31 1.97
CA ALA A 50 -5.38 11.15 2.92
C ALA A 50 -4.44 11.90 3.89
N ARG A 51 -3.28 11.33 4.22
CA ARG A 51 -2.25 12.02 5.03
C ARG A 51 -1.48 13.05 4.22
N GLU A 52 -1.21 12.78 2.95
CA GLU A 52 -0.60 13.75 2.05
C GLU A 52 -1.52 14.95 1.83
N ASP A 53 -2.79 14.70 1.52
CA ASP A 53 -3.82 15.73 1.34
C ASP A 53 -4.00 16.58 2.61
N ALA A 54 -3.94 15.94 3.79
CA ALA A 54 -3.97 16.64 5.07
C ALA A 54 -2.72 17.50 5.33
N ARG A 55 -1.56 17.14 4.77
CA ARG A 55 -0.34 17.96 4.83
C ARG A 55 -0.33 19.07 3.80
N GLY A 56 -0.85 18.83 2.60
CA GLY A 56 -0.90 19.81 1.50
C GLY A 56 -1.96 20.89 1.68
N ARG A 57 -2.97 20.67 2.55
CA ARG A 57 -3.95 21.69 2.94
C ARG A 57 -3.48 22.66 4.03
N LYS A 58 -2.22 22.54 4.50
CA LYS A 58 -1.66 23.40 5.56
C LYS A 58 -0.62 24.34 4.99
#